data_AF-A0A2M8L538-F1
#
_entry.id   AF-A0A2M8L538-F1
#
_cell.length_a   1.000
_cell.length_b   1.000
_cell.length_c   1.000
_cell.angle_alpha   90.00
_cell.angle_beta   90.00
_cell.angle_gamma   90.00
#
_symmetry.space_group_name_H-M   'P 1'
#
loop_
_entity.id
_entity.type
_entity.pdbx_description
1 polymer ?
#
loop_
_entity_poly.entity_id
_entity_poly.type
_entity_poly.pdbx_seq_one_letter_code
_entity_poly.pdbx_strand_id
1 'polypeptide(L)'
;MKKFSLTISVSLVLALLMGAISFVNAAPVNSDHKVKNKWDLNGSFVAHPGYNWGGLREGATWDYSIHIKEAINGDFSVGSIRFTSGDIEVVGHVKATKSNYPYWSGDNLAAVGTAVYNDVTYNFMFLYSNRAIWFAISTQSLECWTNGKVWPESLRNYQLHSKVPNETFLLDPREIH
;
A
#
# COMPACT_ATOMS: atom_id res chain seq x y z
N MET A 1 -65.04 -8.68 27.86
CA MET A 1 -65.16 -7.66 26.78
C MET A 1 -65.31 -6.27 27.39
N LYS A 2 -64.28 -5.43 27.26
CA LYS A 2 -64.37 -3.96 27.21
C LYS A 2 -62.96 -3.44 26.86
N LYS A 3 -62.86 -2.76 25.71
CA LYS A 3 -61.67 -2.09 25.20
C LYS A 3 -61.40 -0.85 26.06
N PHE A 4 -60.15 -0.60 26.40
CA PHE A 4 -59.67 0.75 26.74
C PHE A 4 -58.33 0.96 26.05
N SER A 5 -58.36 1.69 24.94
CA SER A 5 -57.19 2.29 24.31
C SER A 5 -56.80 3.53 25.11
N LEU A 6 -55.55 3.60 25.54
CA LEU A 6 -54.96 4.82 26.07
C LEU A 6 -53.86 5.28 25.12
N THR A 7 -54.15 6.33 24.38
CA THR A 7 -53.21 7.02 23.49
C THR A 7 -52.36 7.94 24.34
N ILE A 8 -51.07 7.63 24.50
CA ILE A 8 -50.11 8.53 25.16
C ILE A 8 -49.49 9.39 24.07
N SER A 9 -49.92 10.65 24.00
CA SER A 9 -49.28 11.71 23.24
C SER A 9 -47.95 12.08 23.91
N VAL A 10 -46.83 11.75 23.25
CA VAL A 10 -45.49 12.19 23.68
C VAL A 10 -45.23 13.56 23.09
N SER A 11 -45.35 14.60 23.91
CA SER A 11 -44.91 15.96 23.56
C SER A 11 -43.39 16.03 23.57
N LEU A 12 -42.80 16.27 22.39
CA LEU A 12 -41.38 16.53 22.18
C LEU A 12 -41.03 17.92 22.75
N VAL A 13 -40.38 17.97 23.91
CA VAL A 13 -39.80 19.21 24.44
C VAL A 13 -38.36 19.32 23.93
N LEU A 14 -38.16 20.27 23.02
CA LEU A 14 -36.87 20.67 22.47
C LEU A 14 -36.15 21.57 23.48
N ALA A 15 -35.10 21.07 24.14
CA ALA A 15 -34.21 21.89 24.95
C ALA A 15 -32.84 22.02 24.23
N LEU A 16 -32.60 23.19 23.64
CA LEU A 16 -31.30 23.62 23.16
C LEU A 16 -30.36 23.80 24.35
N LEU A 17 -29.38 22.90 24.51
CA LEU A 17 -28.21 23.14 25.35
C LEU A 17 -27.06 23.56 24.43
N MET A 18 -26.87 24.88 24.27
CA MET A 18 -25.65 25.43 23.69
C MET A 18 -24.55 25.36 24.75
N GLY A 19 -23.89 24.20 24.85
CA GLY A 19 -22.61 24.06 25.51
C GLY A 19 -21.51 24.55 24.59
N ALA A 20 -20.86 25.66 24.95
CA ALA A 20 -19.66 26.14 24.29
C ALA A 20 -18.54 25.10 24.47
N ILE A 21 -18.33 24.26 23.47
CA ILE A 21 -17.11 23.47 23.34
C ILE A 21 -16.06 24.42 22.78
N SER A 22 -15.16 24.88 23.64
CA SER A 22 -13.93 25.53 23.22
C SER A 22 -13.13 24.50 22.42
N PHE A 23 -13.09 24.65 21.10
CA PHE A 23 -12.18 23.91 20.26
C PHE A 23 -10.77 24.29 20.67
N VAL A 24 -10.03 23.32 21.19
CA VAL A 24 -8.57 23.39 21.28
C VAL A 24 -8.09 23.76 19.89
N ASN A 25 -7.33 24.84 19.79
CA ASN A 25 -6.81 25.41 18.56
C ASN A 25 -6.14 24.28 17.75
N ALA A 26 -6.86 23.70 16.80
CA ALA A 26 -6.27 22.79 15.84
C ALA A 26 -5.24 23.64 15.09
N ALA A 27 -3.98 23.21 15.12
CA ALA A 27 -2.98 23.74 14.20
C ALA A 27 -3.62 23.79 12.80
N PRO A 28 -3.37 24.85 12.01
CA PRO A 28 -3.99 24.98 10.70
C PRO A 28 -3.78 23.68 9.94
N VAL A 29 -4.88 23.01 9.59
CA VAL A 29 -4.86 21.88 8.66
C VAL A 29 -4.42 22.48 7.35
N ASN A 30 -3.12 22.37 7.06
CA ASN A 30 -2.57 22.74 5.76
C ASN A 30 -3.28 21.86 4.73
N SER A 31 -4.30 22.41 4.07
CA SER A 31 -5.09 21.74 3.03
C SER A 31 -4.32 21.57 1.71
N ASP A 32 -3.02 21.84 1.69
CA ASP A 32 -2.14 21.65 0.54
C ASP A 32 -1.50 20.26 0.53
N HIS A 33 -2.26 19.22 0.89
CA HIS A 33 -1.88 17.82 0.60
C HIS A 33 -1.99 17.55 -0.90
N LYS A 34 -1.16 18.22 -1.68
CA LYS A 34 -1.08 18.04 -3.13
C LYS A 34 -0.38 16.72 -3.41
N VAL A 35 -1.02 15.89 -4.24
CA VAL A 35 -0.45 14.64 -4.73
C VAL A 35 0.48 14.99 -5.89
N LYS A 36 1.73 14.52 -5.84
CA LYS A 36 2.68 14.67 -6.93
C LYS A 36 2.39 13.65 -8.02
N ASN A 37 2.38 12.39 -7.61
CA ASN A 37 2.26 11.24 -8.49
C ASN A 37 1.21 10.27 -7.94
N LYS A 38 0.42 9.70 -8.86
CA LYS A 38 -0.47 8.58 -8.56
C LYS A 38 -0.13 7.39 -9.44
N TRP A 39 0.07 6.24 -8.81
CA TRP A 39 0.18 4.95 -9.49
C TRP A 39 -1.05 4.12 -9.16
N ASP A 40 -1.88 3.85 -10.16
CA ASP A 40 -2.95 2.86 -10.13
C ASP A 40 -2.64 1.81 -11.19
N LEU A 41 -1.97 0.74 -10.78
CA LEU A 41 -1.48 -0.29 -11.70
C LEU A 41 -2.09 -1.63 -11.31
N ASN A 42 -2.49 -2.41 -12.30
CA ASN A 42 -2.92 -3.78 -12.10
C ASN A 42 -2.45 -4.66 -13.25
N GLY A 43 -2.46 -5.97 -13.03
CA GLY A 43 -2.05 -6.94 -14.03
C GLY A 43 -1.71 -8.27 -13.40
N SER A 44 -1.03 -9.10 -14.17
CA SER A 44 -0.56 -10.41 -13.75
C SER A 44 0.84 -10.65 -14.30
N PHE A 45 1.69 -11.38 -13.56
CA PHE A 45 3.00 -11.81 -14.06
C PHE A 45 3.32 -13.24 -13.65
N VAL A 46 4.20 -13.91 -14.40
CA VAL A 46 4.78 -15.20 -14.00
C VAL A 46 6.01 -14.97 -13.12
N ALA A 47 6.04 -15.59 -11.94
CA ALA A 47 7.18 -15.50 -11.04
C ALA A 47 8.45 -16.13 -11.66
N HIS A 48 9.59 -15.51 -11.39
CA HIS A 48 10.89 -16.05 -11.74
C HIS A 48 11.13 -17.37 -10.96
N PRO A 49 11.70 -18.42 -11.58
CA PRO A 49 12.10 -19.64 -10.87
C PRO A 49 12.98 -19.33 -9.66
N GLY A 50 12.75 -20.01 -8.53
CA GLY A 50 13.41 -19.70 -7.25
C GLY A 50 12.84 -18.51 -6.45
N TYR A 51 11.92 -17.70 -6.99
CA TYR A 51 11.31 -16.54 -6.30
C TYR A 51 9.82 -16.74 -6.02
N ASN A 52 9.45 -17.92 -5.49
CA ASN A 52 8.06 -18.24 -5.17
C ASN A 52 7.78 -18.13 -3.68
N TRP A 53 6.60 -17.59 -3.37
CA TRP A 53 6.12 -17.39 -2.01
C TRP A 53 5.11 -18.49 -1.66
N GLY A 54 5.16 -18.98 -0.42
CA GLY A 54 4.02 -19.67 0.20
C GLY A 54 3.86 -21.12 -0.24
N GLY A 55 4.95 -21.75 -0.68
CA GLY A 55 4.94 -23.14 -1.14
C GLY A 55 4.35 -23.34 -2.54
N LEU A 56 4.12 -22.25 -3.28
CA LEU A 56 3.70 -22.34 -4.68
C LEU A 56 4.79 -22.98 -5.55
N ARG A 57 4.34 -23.69 -6.59
CA ARG A 57 5.21 -24.25 -7.62
C ARG A 57 5.99 -23.17 -8.35
N GLU A 58 7.14 -23.55 -8.92
CA GLU A 58 7.90 -22.65 -9.76
C GLU A 58 7.08 -22.15 -10.96
N GLY A 59 7.21 -20.85 -11.26
CA GLY A 59 6.47 -20.21 -12.34
C GLY A 59 4.99 -20.00 -12.03
N ALA A 60 4.62 -19.84 -10.75
CA ALA A 60 3.27 -19.43 -10.38
C ALA A 60 2.94 -18.04 -10.97
N THR A 61 1.72 -17.87 -11.45
CA THR A 61 1.20 -16.58 -11.88
C THR A 61 0.67 -15.81 -10.68
N TRP A 62 1.01 -14.54 -10.60
CA TRP A 62 0.59 -13.62 -9.55
C TRP A 62 -0.16 -12.46 -10.15
N ASP A 63 -1.35 -12.19 -9.63
CA ASP A 63 -2.05 -10.95 -9.90
C ASP A 63 -1.56 -9.86 -8.96
N TYR A 64 -1.48 -8.62 -9.45
CA TYR A 64 -1.08 -7.48 -8.65
C TYR A 64 -2.05 -6.31 -8.80
N SER A 65 -2.15 -5.51 -7.74
CA SER A 65 -2.88 -4.25 -7.69
C SER A 65 -2.09 -3.28 -6.82
N ILE A 66 -1.66 -2.18 -7.41
CA ILE A 66 -0.80 -1.16 -6.80
C ILE A 66 -1.59 0.15 -6.84
N HIS A 67 -1.79 0.74 -5.67
CA HIS A 67 -2.46 2.01 -5.49
C HIS A 67 -1.60 2.90 -4.59
N ILE A 68 -0.90 3.87 -5.18
CA ILE A 68 0.05 4.71 -4.46
C ILE A 68 -0.20 6.16 -4.82
N LYS A 69 -0.22 7.03 -3.80
CA LYS A 69 -0.19 8.49 -3.93
C LYS A 69 1.05 9.02 -3.22
N GLU A 70 1.94 9.67 -3.96
CA GLU A 70 3.10 10.36 -3.43
C GLU A 70 2.77 11.84 -3.23
N ALA A 71 3.05 12.40 -2.05
CA ALA A 71 2.86 13.84 -1.81
C ALA A 71 3.97 14.69 -2.44
N ILE A 72 3.67 15.95 -2.80
CA ILE A 72 4.63 16.90 -3.39
C ILE A 72 5.90 17.11 -2.55
N ASN A 73 5.78 17.08 -1.23
CA ASN A 73 6.92 17.25 -0.33
C ASN A 73 7.65 15.94 0.01
N GLY A 74 7.27 14.80 -0.59
CA GLY A 74 7.94 13.51 -0.45
C GLY A 74 7.83 12.83 0.93
N ASP A 75 7.44 13.58 1.97
CA ASP A 75 7.44 13.11 3.36
C ASP A 75 6.36 12.06 3.66
N PHE A 76 5.29 12.02 2.86
CA PHE A 76 4.17 11.11 3.08
C PHE A 76 3.70 10.51 1.75
N SER A 77 3.88 9.21 1.61
CA SER A 77 3.26 8.44 0.53
C SER A 77 2.30 7.45 1.13
N VAL A 78 1.06 7.46 0.67
CA VAL A 78 0.00 6.58 1.17
C VAL A 78 -0.46 5.66 0.05
N GLY A 79 -0.70 4.41 0.39
CA GLY A 79 -1.10 3.44 -0.62
C GLY A 79 -1.12 2.00 -0.13
N SER A 80 -1.53 1.12 -1.04
CA SER A 80 -1.52 -0.31 -0.87
C SER A 80 -0.91 -0.99 -2.09
N ILE A 81 -0.13 -2.03 -1.84
CA ILE A 81 0.38 -2.94 -2.85
C ILE A 81 -0.14 -4.32 -2.51
N ARG A 82 -0.87 -4.94 -3.42
CA ARG A 82 -1.51 -6.23 -3.23
C ARG A 82 -1.01 -7.22 -4.26
N PHE A 83 -0.68 -8.42 -3.81
CA PHE A 83 -0.36 -9.57 -4.65
C PHE A 83 -1.22 -10.76 -4.26
N THR A 84 -1.72 -11.49 -5.26
CA THR A 84 -2.52 -12.70 -5.04
C THR A 84 -2.14 -13.83 -5.98
N SER A 85 -2.17 -15.06 -5.48
CA SER A 85 -2.05 -16.28 -6.27
C SER A 85 -2.69 -17.46 -5.54
N GLY A 86 -3.74 -18.05 -6.14
CA GLY A 86 -4.56 -19.05 -5.45
C GLY A 86 -5.16 -18.48 -4.16
N ASP A 87 -4.96 -19.17 -3.04
CA ASP A 87 -5.43 -18.76 -1.71
C ASP A 87 -4.47 -17.81 -0.97
N ILE A 88 -3.34 -17.46 -1.59
CA ILE A 88 -2.34 -16.57 -0.98
C ILE A 88 -2.67 -15.13 -1.34
N GLU A 89 -2.75 -14.30 -0.32
CA GLU A 89 -2.88 -12.85 -0.43
C GLU A 89 -1.79 -12.17 0.41
N VAL A 90 -1.18 -11.15 -0.17
CA VAL A 90 -0.21 -10.30 0.51
C VAL A 90 -0.61 -8.85 0.26
N VAL A 91 -0.82 -8.10 1.34
CA VAL A 91 -1.15 -6.67 1.29
C VAL A 91 -0.09 -5.87 2.05
N GLY A 92 0.63 -5.04 1.31
CA GLY A 92 1.56 -4.06 1.85
C GLY A 92 0.92 -2.67 1.94
N HIS A 93 1.04 -2.02 3.09
CA HIS A 93 0.67 -0.63 3.34
C HIS A 93 1.88 0.29 3.18
N VAL A 94 1.87 1.12 2.14
CA VAL A 94 2.98 2.01 1.79
C VAL A 94 3.15 3.11 2.84
N LYS A 95 4.41 3.35 3.23
CA LYS A 95 4.81 4.43 4.12
C LYS A 95 5.67 5.48 3.41
N ALA A 96 6.49 5.06 2.44
CA ALA A 96 7.34 5.95 1.67
C ALA A 96 7.57 5.41 0.25
N THR A 97 7.80 6.33 -0.69
CA THR A 97 8.18 6.02 -2.07
C THR A 97 9.44 6.77 -2.46
N LYS A 98 10.13 6.27 -3.48
CA LYS A 98 11.18 6.98 -4.21
C LYS A 98 10.99 6.70 -5.70
N SER A 99 10.85 7.77 -6.47
CA SER A 99 11.01 7.71 -7.92
C SER A 99 12.50 7.64 -8.28
N ASN A 100 12.84 7.02 -9.42
CA ASN A 100 14.22 6.85 -9.91
C ASN A 100 15.15 6.16 -8.91
N TYR A 101 14.66 5.12 -8.23
CA TYR A 101 15.45 4.40 -7.24
C TYR A 101 16.66 3.70 -7.91
N PRO A 102 17.90 3.91 -7.44
CA PRO A 102 19.12 3.56 -8.19
C PRO A 102 19.52 2.08 -8.00
N TYR A 103 18.57 1.16 -8.14
CA TYR A 103 18.84 -0.28 -7.99
C TYR A 103 18.87 -1.02 -9.33
N TRP A 104 17.95 -0.68 -10.23
CA TRP A 104 17.95 -1.18 -11.60
C TRP A 104 18.30 -0.04 -12.57
N SER A 105 18.80 -0.38 -13.75
CA SER A 105 18.97 0.60 -14.82
C SER A 105 17.61 1.14 -15.28
N GLY A 106 17.51 2.45 -15.49
CA GLY A 106 16.29 3.12 -15.95
C GLY A 106 15.38 3.57 -14.82
N ASP A 107 14.15 3.94 -15.19
CA ASP A 107 13.19 4.50 -14.25
C ASP A 107 12.59 3.39 -13.37
N ASN A 108 12.71 3.58 -12.06
CA ASN A 108 12.20 2.64 -11.06
C ASN A 108 11.36 3.40 -10.04
N LEU A 109 10.13 2.96 -9.86
CA LEU A 109 9.38 3.25 -8.65
C LEU A 109 9.84 2.28 -7.57
N ALA A 110 10.14 2.81 -6.40
CA ALA A 110 10.38 2.00 -5.23
C ALA A 110 9.46 2.43 -4.09
N ALA A 111 9.02 1.47 -3.28
CA ALA A 111 8.18 1.73 -2.11
C ALA A 111 8.59 0.86 -0.94
N VAL A 112 8.38 1.39 0.27
CA VAL A 112 8.57 0.66 1.52
C VAL A 112 7.38 0.87 2.44
N GLY A 113 7.18 -0.07 3.35
CA GLY A 113 6.08 -0.01 4.29
C GLY A 113 5.97 -1.27 5.13
N THR A 114 4.76 -1.59 5.55
CA THR A 114 4.47 -2.80 6.36
C THR A 114 3.49 -3.71 5.64
N ALA A 115 3.69 -5.01 5.71
CA ALA A 115 2.78 -6.01 5.17
C ALA A 115 2.41 -7.01 6.26
N VAL A 116 1.20 -7.53 6.21
CA VAL A 116 0.76 -8.63 7.08
C VAL A 116 0.70 -9.90 6.25
N TYR A 117 1.34 -10.96 6.74
CA TYR A 117 1.30 -12.29 6.12
C TYR A 117 1.35 -13.35 7.20
N ASN A 118 0.42 -14.31 7.18
CA ASN A 118 0.27 -15.35 8.21
C ASN A 118 0.31 -14.77 9.65
N ASP A 119 -0.48 -13.72 9.90
CA ASP A 119 -0.59 -13.01 11.19
C ASP A 119 0.71 -12.35 11.71
N VAL A 120 1.77 -12.32 10.90
CA VAL A 120 3.02 -11.64 11.22
C VAL A 120 3.09 -10.32 10.45
N THR A 121 3.44 -9.24 11.16
CA THR A 121 3.74 -7.95 10.54
C THR A 121 5.20 -7.91 10.13
N TYR A 122 5.44 -7.67 8.84
CA TYR A 122 6.76 -7.51 8.25
C TYR A 122 6.95 -6.08 7.76
N ASN A 123 8.20 -5.68 7.58
CA ASN A 123 8.54 -4.59 6.66
C ASN A 123 8.52 -5.14 5.23
N PHE A 124 8.16 -4.31 4.25
CA PHE A 124 8.33 -4.66 2.84
C PHE A 124 9.23 -3.67 2.10
N MET A 125 9.87 -4.18 1.05
CA MET A 125 10.47 -3.40 -0.01
C MET A 125 9.86 -3.82 -1.34
N PHE A 126 9.58 -2.82 -2.17
CA PHE A 126 8.96 -2.99 -3.47
C PHE A 126 9.73 -2.20 -4.53
N LEU A 127 9.90 -2.80 -5.69
CA LEU A 127 10.45 -2.18 -6.88
C LEU A 127 9.57 -2.50 -8.09
N TYR A 128 9.29 -1.46 -8.87
CA TYR A 128 8.53 -1.57 -10.11
C TYR A 128 9.22 -0.75 -11.18
N SER A 129 9.41 -1.37 -12.33
CA SER A 129 10.07 -0.80 -13.49
C SER A 129 9.49 -1.42 -14.74
N ASN A 130 9.78 -0.85 -15.90
CA ASN A 130 9.34 -1.44 -17.16
C ASN A 130 9.85 -2.87 -17.40
N ARG A 131 10.98 -3.23 -16.79
CA ARG A 131 11.63 -4.54 -16.95
C ARG A 131 11.13 -5.61 -15.97
N ALA A 132 10.65 -5.22 -14.80
CA ALA A 132 10.42 -6.16 -13.70
C ALA A 132 9.57 -5.57 -12.58
N ILE A 133 8.91 -6.48 -11.86
CA ILE A 133 8.30 -6.26 -10.55
C ILE A 133 9.08 -7.08 -9.53
N TRP A 134 9.46 -6.48 -8.42
CA TRP A 134 10.07 -7.18 -7.28
C TRP A 134 9.44 -6.72 -5.99
N PHE A 135 9.15 -7.68 -5.12
CA PHE A 135 8.57 -7.41 -3.81
C PHE A 135 9.17 -8.39 -2.81
N ALA A 136 9.60 -7.91 -1.65
CA ALA A 136 10.05 -8.77 -0.57
C ALA A 136 9.55 -8.27 0.77
N ILE A 137 9.37 -9.21 1.69
CA ILE A 137 9.07 -8.92 3.09
C ILE A 137 10.17 -9.45 4.00
N SER A 138 10.40 -8.73 5.09
CA SER A 138 11.42 -9.06 6.08
C SER A 138 11.04 -8.57 7.46
N THR A 139 11.50 -9.27 8.50
CA THR A 139 11.48 -8.77 9.88
C THR A 139 12.62 -7.77 10.15
N GLN A 140 13.56 -7.63 9.22
CA GLN A 140 14.70 -6.71 9.33
C GLN A 140 14.28 -5.24 9.16
N SER A 141 15.12 -4.33 9.66
CA SER A 141 14.93 -2.89 9.50
C SER A 141 15.08 -2.46 8.02
N LEU A 142 14.52 -1.29 7.70
CA LEU A 142 14.60 -0.67 6.37
C LEU A 142 15.88 0.16 6.18
N GLU A 143 16.95 -0.08 6.93
CA GLU A 143 18.16 0.76 6.85
C GLU A 143 18.80 0.79 5.46
N CYS A 144 18.78 -0.33 4.72
CA CYS A 144 19.36 -0.37 3.38
C CYS A 144 18.60 0.50 2.35
N TRP A 145 17.34 0.85 2.62
CA TRP A 145 16.51 1.74 1.79
C TRP A 145 17.09 3.14 1.64
N THR A 146 17.69 3.67 2.70
CA THR A 146 18.23 5.03 2.72
C THR A 146 19.37 5.15 1.72
N ASN A 147 20.15 4.08 1.57
CA ASN A 147 21.32 3.96 0.69
C ASN A 147 20.99 3.51 -0.75
N GLY A 148 19.72 3.46 -1.14
CA GLY A 148 19.36 3.03 -2.50
C GLY A 148 19.57 1.52 -2.73
N LYS A 149 19.60 0.71 -1.67
CA LYS A 149 19.80 -0.74 -1.74
C LYS A 149 18.53 -1.49 -1.37
N VAL A 150 18.50 -2.78 -1.68
CA VAL A 150 17.51 -3.73 -1.17
C VAL A 150 18.18 -4.64 -0.15
N TRP A 151 17.40 -5.36 0.65
CA TRP A 151 17.94 -6.41 1.51
C TRP A 151 18.74 -7.44 0.70
N PRO A 152 19.92 -7.89 1.17
CA PRO A 152 20.53 -9.12 0.71
C PRO A 152 19.55 -10.29 0.79
N GLU A 153 19.69 -11.28 -0.09
CA GLU A 153 18.78 -12.42 -0.16
C GLU A 153 18.61 -13.15 1.17
N SER A 154 19.70 -13.33 1.93
CA SER A 154 19.70 -13.98 3.24
C SER A 154 18.85 -13.28 4.31
N LEU A 155 18.47 -12.02 4.07
CA LEU A 155 17.64 -11.22 4.99
C LEU A 155 16.18 -11.13 4.55
N ARG A 156 15.80 -11.75 3.42
CA ARG A 156 14.43 -11.73 2.91
C ARG A 156 13.70 -12.96 3.45
N ASN A 157 12.61 -12.76 4.18
CA ASN A 157 11.78 -13.87 4.64
C ASN A 157 11.00 -14.49 3.48
N TYR A 158 10.45 -13.62 2.61
CA TYR A 158 9.76 -14.02 1.40
C TYR A 158 10.03 -13.00 0.30
N GLN A 159 10.02 -13.45 -0.94
CA GLN A 159 10.23 -12.59 -2.10
C GLN A 159 9.46 -13.08 -3.32
N LEU A 160 9.07 -12.11 -4.15
CA LEU A 160 8.53 -12.27 -5.48
C LEU A 160 9.35 -11.46 -6.45
N HIS A 161 9.58 -12.04 -7.62
CA HIS A 161 10.23 -11.36 -8.73
C HIS A 161 9.52 -11.80 -10.01
N SER A 162 9.09 -10.87 -10.86
CA SER A 162 8.55 -11.23 -12.17
C SER A 162 9.63 -11.79 -13.08
N LYS A 163 9.25 -12.64 -14.05
CA LYS A 163 10.20 -13.23 -14.99
C LYS A 163 10.72 -12.18 -15.97
N VAL A 164 12.01 -11.85 -15.88
CA VAL A 164 12.67 -10.84 -16.73
C VAL A 164 13.34 -11.50 -17.95
N PRO A 165 13.29 -10.90 -19.15
CA PRO A 165 12.43 -9.82 -19.64
C PRO A 165 11.26 -10.39 -20.46
N ASN A 166 10.53 -11.36 -19.90
CA ASN A 166 9.44 -11.99 -20.65
C ASN A 166 8.20 -11.09 -20.75
N GLU A 167 8.16 -10.02 -19.94
CA GLU A 167 7.03 -9.13 -19.79
C GLU A 167 7.54 -7.68 -19.71
N THR A 168 6.77 -6.74 -20.25
CA THR A 168 7.03 -5.29 -20.11
C THR A 168 5.91 -4.68 -19.28
N PHE A 169 6.29 -3.94 -18.24
CA PHE A 169 5.35 -3.29 -17.33
C PHE A 169 5.26 -1.80 -17.66
N LEU A 170 4.06 -1.23 -17.68
CA LEU A 170 3.92 0.20 -17.90
C LEU A 170 4.15 0.94 -16.58
N LEU A 171 5.20 1.76 -16.53
CA LEU A 171 5.47 2.71 -15.45
C LEU A 171 4.92 4.07 -15.92
N ASP A 172 3.61 4.28 -15.73
CA ASP A 172 2.93 5.51 -16.15
C ASP A 172 2.28 6.19 -14.93
N PRO A 173 3.00 7.06 -14.20
CA PRO A 173 2.39 7.85 -13.15
C PRO A 173 1.39 8.84 -13.76
N ARG A 174 0.17 8.88 -13.23
CA ARG A 174 -0.71 10.00 -13.50
C ARG A 174 -0.29 11.17 -12.62
N GLU A 175 0.19 12.25 -13.22
CA GLU A 175 0.33 13.53 -12.53
C GLU A 175 -1.07 14.07 -12.21
N ILE A 176 -1.32 14.41 -10.95
CA ILE A 176 -2.61 14.93 -10.47
C ILE A 176 -2.33 16.24 -9.76
N HIS A 177 -2.29 17.34 -10.52
CA HIS A 177 -2.04 18.69 -9.99
C HIS A 177 -3.14 19.15 -9.02
#